data_AF-A0AAU5X779-F1
#
_entry.id   AF-A0AAU5X779-F1
#
_cell.length_a   1.000
_cell.length_b   1.000
_cell.length_c   1.000
_cell.angle_alpha   90.00
_cell.angle_beta   90.00
_cell.angle_gamma   90.00
#
_symmetry.space_group_name_H-M   'P 1'
#
loop_
_entity.id
_entity.type
_entity.pdbx_description
1 polymer ?
#
loop_
_entity_poly.entity_id
_entity_poly.type
_entity_poly.pdbx_seq_one_letter_code
_entity_poly.pdbx_strand_id
1 'polypeptide(L)'
;MLLVARSHASGLCAAQAAARQWAAGVLPNVRLLGLVVVADAPGKRPKPLKDLVHLISGGVPQVWELPWVEALRLGDPPDQTKLPSAFARLANDINRIISEDAHA
;
A
#
# COMPACT_ATOMS: atom_id res chain seq x y z
N MET A 1 4.80 -3.82 10.21
CA MET A 1 4.82 -2.50 9.55
C MET A 1 4.14 -2.60 8.19
N LEU A 2 3.33 -1.61 7.82
CA LEU A 2 2.72 -1.49 6.50
C LEU A 2 3.20 -0.17 5.87
N LEU A 3 3.71 -0.20 4.64
CA LEU A 3 4.00 1.02 3.89
C LEU A 3 2.74 1.45 3.16
N VAL A 4 2.40 2.74 3.19
CA VAL A 4 1.25 3.28 2.47
C VAL A 4 1.67 4.52 1.73
N ALA A 5 1.36 4.59 0.44
CA ALA A 5 1.64 5.75 -0.38
C ALA A 5 0.49 6.03 -1.35
N ARG A 6 0.30 7.30 -1.67
CA ARG A 6 -0.52 7.70 -2.82
C ARG A 6 0.29 7.52 -4.09
N SER A 7 -0.36 7.22 -5.22
CA SER A 7 0.32 6.90 -6.48
C SER A 7 0.90 8.10 -7.26
N HIS A 8 1.20 9.20 -6.58
CA HIS A 8 1.92 10.33 -7.16
C HIS A 8 3.44 10.17 -6.93
N ALA A 9 4.24 10.93 -7.68
CA ALA A 9 5.70 10.76 -7.73
C ALA A 9 6.38 10.80 -6.36
N SER A 10 6.15 11.85 -5.55
CA SER A 10 6.79 11.97 -4.22
C SER A 10 6.39 10.84 -3.26
N GLY A 11 5.11 10.45 -3.22
CA GLY A 11 4.63 9.33 -2.43
C GLY A 11 5.28 8.00 -2.81
N LEU A 12 5.40 7.71 -4.10
CA LEU A 12 6.04 6.49 -4.58
C LEU A 12 7.56 6.49 -4.34
N CYS A 13 8.23 7.62 -4.51
CA CYS A 13 9.65 7.75 -4.17
C CYS A 13 9.90 7.53 -2.66
N ALA A 14 9.02 8.07 -1.80
CA ALA A 14 9.10 7.85 -0.36
C ALA A 14 8.88 6.37 0.01
N ALA A 15 7.89 5.71 -0.61
CA ALA A 15 7.67 4.27 -0.44
C ALA A 15 8.88 3.45 -0.89
N GLN A 16 9.51 3.80 -2.02
CA GLN A 16 10.72 3.15 -2.50
C GLN A 16 11.88 3.30 -1.51
N ALA A 17 12.09 4.51 -0.96
CA ALA A 17 13.14 4.75 0.02
C ALA A 17 12.95 3.91 1.29
N ALA A 18 11.71 3.86 1.81
CA ALA A 18 11.37 3.05 2.98
C ALA A 18 11.54 1.55 2.71
N ALA A 19 11.11 1.06 1.54
CA ALA A 19 11.31 -0.33 1.14
C ALA A 19 12.79 -0.69 1.04
N ARG A 20 13.63 0.20 0.51
CA ARG A 20 15.09 0.02 0.46
C ARG A 20 15.72 -0.03 1.85
N GLN A 21 15.31 0.84 2.77
CA GLN A 21 15.80 0.83 4.15
C GLN A 21 15.45 -0.48 4.85
N TRP A 22 14.22 -0.97 4.68
CA TRP A 22 13.84 -2.29 5.19
C TRP A 22 14.69 -3.41 4.57
N ALA A 23 14.83 -3.43 3.24
CA ALA A 23 15.59 -4.46 2.53
C ALA A 23 17.09 -4.46 2.88
N ALA A 24 17.65 -3.31 3.25
CA ALA A 24 19.03 -3.18 3.71
C ALA A 24 19.26 -3.77 5.12
N GLY A 25 18.21 -4.17 5.83
CA GLY A 25 18.32 -4.78 7.17
C GLY A 25 18.67 -3.79 8.28
N VAL A 26 18.61 -2.48 8.03
CA VAL A 26 19.00 -1.44 9.01
C VAL A 26 17.92 -1.13 10.06
N LEU A 27 16.74 -1.74 9.93
CA LEU A 27 15.60 -1.56 10.84
C LEU A 27 15.44 -2.80 11.73
N PRO A 28 16.07 -2.85 12.93
CA PRO A 28 15.96 -4.02 13.81
C PRO A 28 14.52 -4.22 14.26
N ASN A 29 14.10 -5.49 14.33
CA ASN A 29 12.77 -5.92 14.81
C ASN A 29 11.58 -5.37 14.00
N VAL A 30 11.79 -4.86 12.78
CA VAL A 30 10.71 -4.39 11.90
C VAL A 30 10.41 -5.43 10.84
N ARG A 31 9.25 -6.09 10.97
CA ARG A 31 8.67 -6.90 9.89
C ARG A 31 7.86 -6.01 8.95
N LEU A 32 8.18 -6.03 7.67
CA LEU A 32 7.35 -5.41 6.63
C LEU A 32 6.27 -6.40 6.18
N LEU A 33 5.01 -5.99 6.23
CA LEU A 33 3.86 -6.76 5.73
C LEU A 33 3.68 -6.59 4.23
N GLY A 34 3.97 -5.39 3.71
CA GLY A 34 3.85 -5.04 2.30
C GLY A 34 3.63 -3.55 2.08
N LEU A 35 3.25 -3.21 0.85
CA LEU A 35 2.97 -1.85 0.37
C LEU A 35 1.52 -1.71 -0.08
N VAL A 36 0.85 -0.66 0.39
CA VAL A 36 -0.45 -0.22 -0.13
C VAL A 36 -0.23 1.02 -0.99
N VAL A 37 -0.65 0.93 -2.25
CA VAL A 37 -0.65 2.04 -3.21
C VAL A 37 -2.08 2.51 -3.41
N VAL A 38 -2.38 3.72 -2.93
CA VAL A 38 -3.70 4.33 -3.07
C VAL A 38 -3.69 5.27 -4.27
N ALA A 39 -4.67 5.17 -5.17
CA ALA A 39 -4.77 6.08 -6.32
C ALA A 39 -4.75 7.54 -5.86
N ASP A 40 -3.92 8.37 -6.48
CA ASP A 40 -3.79 9.80 -6.17
C ASP A 40 -4.89 10.66 -6.80
N ALA A 41 -5.47 10.18 -7.90
CA ALA A 41 -6.54 10.81 -8.67
C ALA A 41 -7.41 9.72 -9.34
N PRO A 42 -8.63 10.06 -9.80
CA PRO A 42 -9.44 9.14 -10.61
C PRO A 42 -8.79 8.84 -11.97
N GLY A 43 -9.12 7.68 -12.53
CA GLY A 43 -8.70 7.29 -13.87
C GLY A 43 -7.42 6.45 -13.92
N LYS A 44 -6.74 6.46 -15.08
CA LYS A 44 -5.57 5.62 -15.33
C LYS A 44 -4.30 6.30 -14.83
N ARG A 45 -3.49 5.56 -14.08
CA ARG A 45 -2.15 5.98 -13.66
C ARG A 45 -1.24 6.20 -14.90
N PRO A 46 -0.52 7.34 -14.99
CA PRO A 46 0.49 7.57 -16.02
C PRO A 46 1.57 6.48 -16.04
N LYS A 47 2.07 6.14 -17.24
CA LYS A 47 3.05 5.06 -17.44
C LYS A 47 4.27 5.15 -16.52
N PRO A 48 4.94 6.31 -16.34
CA PRO A 48 6.12 6.37 -15.47
C PRO A 48 5.82 5.99 -14.00
N LEU A 49 4.64 6.36 -13.49
CA LEU A 49 4.22 6.03 -12.13
C LEU A 49 3.81 4.55 -12.02
N LYS A 50 3.22 3.98 -13.08
CA LYS A 50 2.95 2.53 -13.16
C LYS A 50 4.25 1.72 -13.14
N ASP A 51 5.23 2.13 -13.92
CA ASP A 51 6.54 1.48 -14.00
C ASP A 51 7.27 1.57 -12.65
N LEU A 52 7.17 2.72 -11.95
CA LEU A 52 7.73 2.88 -10.61
C LEU A 52 7.05 1.98 -9.57
N VAL A 53 5.71 1.86 -9.58
CA VAL A 53 5.02 0.90 -8.71
C VAL A 53 5.50 -0.52 -8.98
N HIS A 54 5.57 -0.92 -10.25
CA HIS A 54 6.04 -2.25 -10.64
C HIS A 54 7.47 -2.53 -10.13
N LEU A 55 8.36 -1.55 -10.23
CA LEU A 55 9.73 -1.65 -9.70
C LEU A 55 9.74 -1.84 -8.17
N ILE A 56 8.94 -1.08 -7.43
CA ILE A 56 8.88 -1.18 -5.96
C ILE A 56 8.27 -2.53 -5.55
N SER A 57 7.29 -3.04 -6.29
CA SER A 57 6.61 -4.31 -6.01
C SER A 57 7.55 -5.50 -5.93
N GLY A 58 8.65 -5.50 -6.70
CA GLY A 58 9.64 -6.59 -6.64
C GLY A 58 10.50 -6.59 -5.37
N GLY A 59 10.48 -5.51 -4.59
CA GLY A 59 11.29 -5.34 -3.37
C GLY A 59 10.51 -5.42 -2.07
N VAL A 60 9.22 -5.78 -2.09
CA VAL A 60 8.36 -5.86 -0.91
C VAL A 60 7.60 -7.18 -0.87
N PRO A 61 7.18 -7.70 0.31
CA PRO A 61 6.54 -9.01 0.40
C PRO A 61 5.18 -9.11 -0.29
N GLN A 62 4.39 -8.03 -0.25
CA GLN A 62 3.04 -7.96 -0.80
C GLN A 62 2.75 -6.55 -1.29
N VAL A 63 1.87 -6.43 -2.29
CA VAL A 63 1.38 -5.14 -2.80
C VAL A 63 -0.14 -5.16 -2.96
N TRP A 64 -0.79 -4.13 -2.43
CA TRP A 64 -2.21 -3.89 -2.63
C TRP A 64 -2.41 -2.54 -3.31
N GLU A 65 -3.16 -2.53 -4.40
CA GLU A 65 -3.54 -1.29 -5.09
C GLU A 65 -4.99 -0.94 -4.78
N LEU A 66 -5.21 0.22 -4.18
CA LEU A 66 -6.53 0.73 -3.84
C LEU A 66 -6.96 1.79 -4.86
N PRO A 67 -8.20 1.68 -5.39
CA PRO A 67 -8.72 2.64 -6.35
C PRO A 67 -9.03 3.99 -5.70
N TRP A 68 -9.29 5.00 -6.54
CA TRP A 68 -9.76 6.31 -6.11
C TRP A 68 -11.17 6.21 -5.52
N VAL A 69 -11.39 6.87 -4.39
CA VAL A 69 -12.72 7.03 -3.77
C VAL A 69 -12.89 8.50 -3.39
N GLU A 70 -13.77 9.20 -4.10
CA GLU A 70 -13.96 10.66 -3.92
C GLU A 70 -14.42 11.00 -2.50
N ALA A 71 -15.36 10.24 -1.95
CA ALA A 71 -15.88 10.40 -0.59
C ALA A 71 -14.75 10.46 0.47
N LEU A 72 -13.73 9.60 0.35
CA LEU A 72 -12.58 9.62 1.26
C LEU A 72 -11.72 10.89 1.14
N ARG A 73 -11.70 11.54 -0.03
CA ARG A 73 -11.04 12.84 -0.22
C ARG A 73 -11.80 13.97 0.47
N LEU A 74 -13.13 13.89 0.46
CA LEU A 74 -14.02 14.87 1.09
C LEU A 74 -14.09 14.70 2.62
N GLY A 75 -13.47 13.65 3.16
CA GLY A 75 -13.42 13.39 4.60
C GLY A 75 -14.57 12.50 5.09
N ASP A 76 -15.32 11.88 4.18
CA ASP A 76 -16.40 10.97 4.56
C ASP A 76 -15.81 9.77 5.33
N PRO A 77 -16.42 9.38 6.46
CA PRO A 77 -15.95 8.22 7.23
C PRO A 77 -15.96 6.94 6.38
N PRO A 78 -14.93 6.08 6.48
CA PRO A 78 -14.87 4.83 5.71
C PRO A 78 -16.04 3.88 5.94
N ASP A 79 -16.59 3.86 7.16
CA ASP A 79 -17.76 3.05 7.56
C ASP A 79 -19.09 3.58 6.99
N GLN A 80 -19.10 4.84 6.56
CA GLN A 80 -20.25 5.50 5.93
C GLN A 80 -20.09 5.62 4.41
N THR A 81 -18.96 5.14 3.87
CA THR A 81 -18.61 5.22 2.46
C THR A 81 -18.73 3.85 1.80
N LYS A 82 -19.31 3.78 0.59
CA LYS A 82 -19.29 2.56 -0.22
C LYS A 82 -17.88 2.31 -0.77
N LEU A 83 -17.07 1.54 -0.04
CA LEU A 83 -15.71 1.19 -0.45
C LEU A 83 -15.69 0.06 -1.48
N PRO A 84 -14.82 0.15 -2.50
CA PRO A 84 -14.57 -0.97 -3.41
C PRO A 84 -14.02 -2.21 -2.69
N SER A 85 -14.26 -3.40 -3.25
CA SER A 85 -13.86 -4.68 -2.65
C SER A 85 -12.36 -4.83 -2.39
N ALA A 86 -11.52 -4.05 -3.09
CA ALA A 86 -10.07 -4.00 -2.85
C ALA A 86 -9.72 -3.64 -1.39
N PHE A 87 -10.53 -2.80 -0.72
CA PHE A 87 -10.32 -2.43 0.68
C PHE A 87 -10.61 -3.61 1.62
N ALA A 88 -11.71 -4.33 1.38
CA ALA A 88 -12.04 -5.52 2.17
C ALA A 88 -11.00 -6.63 1.96
N ARG A 89 -10.51 -6.80 0.73
CA ARG A 89 -9.43 -7.74 0.42
C ARG A 89 -8.15 -7.41 1.18
N LEU A 90 -7.72 -6.14 1.18
CA LEU A 90 -6.58 -5.68 1.96
C LEU A 90 -6.73 -6.03 3.45
N ALA A 91 -7.88 -5.70 4.05
CA ALA A 91 -8.14 -5.97 5.45
C ALA A 91 -8.09 -7.47 5.78
N ASN A 92 -8.71 -8.30 4.94
CA ASN A 92 -8.70 -9.76 5.11
C ASN A 92 -7.29 -10.34 4.97
N ASP A 93 -6.52 -9.90 3.97
CA ASP A 93 -5.15 -10.35 3.76
C ASP A 93 -4.25 -9.97 4.94
N ILE A 94 -4.36 -8.74 5.46
CA ILE A 94 -3.61 -8.29 6.64
C ILE A 94 -3.98 -9.13 7.87
N ASN A 95 -5.29 -9.33 8.12
CA ASN A 95 -5.75 -10.12 9.26
C ASN A 95 -5.23 -11.55 9.20
N ARG A 96 -5.22 -12.16 8.01
CA ARG A 96 -4.66 -13.49 7.80
C ARG A 96 -3.16 -13.52 8.11
N ILE A 97 -2.38 -12.57 7.54
CA ILE A 97 -0.93 -12.50 7.75
C ILE A 97 -0.57 -12.32 9.23
N ILE A 98 -1.32 -11.46 9.96
CA ILE A 98 -1.10 -11.23 11.39
C ILE A 98 -1.46 -12.48 12.21
N SER A 99 -2.53 -13.19 11.82
CA SER A 99 -2.95 -14.40 12.52
C SER A 99 -1.97 -15.56 12.32
N GLU A 100 -1.39 -15.71 11.13
CA GLU A 100 -0.35 -16.71 10.84
C GLU A 100 0.91 -16.48 11.68
N ASP A 101 1.30 -15.22 11.86
CA ASP A 101 2.45 -14.85 12.69
C ASP A 101 2.22 -15.13 14.18
N ALA A 102 1.00 -14.99 14.69
CA ALA A 102 0.70 -15.23 16.10
C ALA A 102 0.83 -16.70 16.52
N HIS A 103 0.89 -17.62 15.54
CA HIS A 103 0.99 -19.06 15.76
C HIS A 103 2.36 -19.64 15.37
N ALA A 104 3.32 -18.79 14.98
CA ALA A 104 4.69 -19.16 14.58
C ALA A 104 5.71 -18.83 15.68
#